data_AF-A0A2S7PXM4-F1
#
_entry.id   AF-A0A2S7PXM4-F1
#
_cell.length_a   1.000
_cell.length_b   1.000
_cell.length_c   1.000
_cell.angle_alpha   90.00
_cell.angle_beta   90.00
_cell.angle_gamma   90.00
#
_symmetry.space_group_name_H-M   'P 1'
#
loop_
_entity.id
_entity.type
_entity.pdbx_description
1 polymer ?
#
loop_
_entity_poly.entity_id
_entity_poly.type
_entity_poly.pdbx_seq_one_letter_code
_entity_poly.pdbx_strand_id
1 'polypeptide(L)'
;MPLSRPGWALATISLITILTQIATLIDPTTFINDFGVESVEGVRLIAFLLILVNTYDLMGALQDNWAVYKFGIVARIAAGCLFWSFGPAWRVLVAVEVGTLGVLGAAMILA
;
A
#
# COMPACT_ATOMS: atom_id res chain seq x y z
N MET A 1 -14.49 1.14 20.09
CA MET A 1 -13.23 1.43 20.81
C MET A 1 -12.49 2.50 20.03
N PRO A 2 -11.86 3.49 20.68
CA PRO A 2 -11.00 4.42 19.96
C PRO A 2 -9.83 3.64 19.34
N LEU A 3 -9.59 3.87 18.05
CA LEU A 3 -8.46 3.29 17.32
C LEU A 3 -7.14 3.74 17.95
N SER A 4 -6.19 2.82 18.10
CA SER A 4 -4.83 3.15 18.52
C SER A 4 -4.13 4.00 17.45
N ARG A 5 -3.01 4.64 17.82
CA ARG A 5 -2.15 5.37 16.87
C ARG A 5 -1.74 4.54 15.65
N PRO A 6 -1.24 3.28 15.79
CA PRO A 6 -0.93 2.45 14.63
C PRO A 6 -2.18 2.04 13.85
N GLY A 7 -3.32 1.85 14.52
CA GLY A 7 -4.61 1.64 13.86
C GLY A 7 -4.99 2.81 12.95
N TRP A 8 -4.89 4.05 13.41
CA TRP A 8 -5.13 5.24 12.59
C TRP A 8 -4.13 5.34 11.43
N ALA A 9 -2.84 5.15 11.70
CA ALA A 9 -1.81 5.23 10.68
C ALA A 9 -2.06 4.21 9.55
N LEU A 10 -2.28 2.94 9.89
CA LEU A 10 -2.54 1.90 8.90
C LEU A 10 -3.87 2.15 8.16
N ALA A 11 -4.94 2.51 8.87
CA ALA A 11 -6.23 2.80 8.24
C ALA A 11 -6.13 3.94 7.22
N THR A 12 -5.42 5.03 7.55
CA THR A 12 -5.21 6.15 6.63
C THR A 12 -4.40 5.73 5.40
N ILE A 13 -3.30 4.99 5.59
CA ILE A 13 -2.48 4.52 4.46
C ILE A 13 -3.31 3.60 3.56
N SER A 14 -4.03 2.64 4.13
CA SER A 14 -4.85 1.70 3.38
C SER A 14 -5.97 2.41 2.62
N LEU A 15 -6.66 3.38 3.23
CA LEU A 15 -7.71 4.15 2.57
C LEU A 15 -7.18 4.94 1.37
N ILE A 16 -6.07 5.67 1.54
CA ILE A 16 -5.46 6.42 0.44
C ILE A 16 -5.07 5.47 -0.69
N THR A 17 -4.43 4.35 -0.35
CA THR A 17 -3.97 3.37 -1.34
C THR A 17 -5.15 2.76 -2.10
N ILE A 18 -6.23 2.35 -1.41
CA ILE A 18 -7.44 1.84 -2.04
C ILE A 18 -8.03 2.87 -3.01
N LEU A 19 -8.16 4.13 -2.60
CA LEU A 19 -8.71 5.19 -3.45
C LEU A 19 -7.86 5.42 -4.70
N THR A 20 -6.53 5.41 -4.57
CA THR A 20 -5.62 5.52 -5.72
C THR A 20 -5.78 4.34 -6.66
N GLN A 21 -5.90 3.11 -6.16
CA GLN A 21 -6.08 1.93 -7.01
C GLN A 21 -7.47 1.87 -7.66
N ILE A 22 -8.52 2.38 -7.00
CA ILE A 22 -9.84 2.56 -7.63
C ILE A 22 -9.73 3.51 -8.81
N ALA A 23 -8.99 4.62 -8.69
CA ALA A 23 -8.74 5.51 -9.81
C ALA A 23 -8.00 4.77 -10.94
N THR A 24 -7.00 3.95 -10.63
CA THR A 24 -6.27 3.13 -11.61
C THR A 24 -7.15 2.07 -12.30
N LEU A 25 -8.17 1.52 -11.61
CA LEU A 25 -9.15 0.61 -12.22
C LEU A 25 -10.01 1.31 -13.28
N ILE A 26 -10.46 2.53 -12.96
CA ILE A 26 -11.29 3.35 -13.84
C ILE A 26 -10.46 3.79 -15.06
N ASP A 27 -9.30 4.39 -14.80
CA ASP A 27 -8.38 4.89 -15.81
C ASP A 27 -6.93 4.42 -15.54
N PRO A 28 -6.47 3.37 -16.24
CA PRO A 28 -5.12 2.83 -16.07
C PRO A 28 -4.05 3.61 -16.86
N THR A 29 -4.44 4.61 -17.65
CA THR A 29 -3.55 5.28 -18.61
C THR A 29 -2.34 5.93 -17.93
N THR A 30 -2.55 6.59 -16.79
CA THR A 30 -1.48 7.20 -16.00
C THR A 30 -0.48 6.14 -15.51
N PHE A 31 -0.98 5.01 -15.00
CA PHE A 31 -0.12 3.93 -14.52
C PHE A 31 0.68 3.28 -15.65
N ILE A 32 0.05 3.07 -16.81
CA ILE A 32 0.73 2.53 -18.01
C ILE A 32 1.87 3.45 -18.45
N ASN A 33 1.61 4.75 -18.52
CA ASN A 33 2.61 5.74 -18.93
C ASN A 33 3.75 5.86 -17.93
N ASP A 34 3.43 5.85 -16.63
CA ASP A 34 4.43 6.03 -15.56
C ASP A 34 5.30 4.79 -15.36
N PHE A 35 4.73 3.58 -15.50
CA PHE A 35 5.40 2.32 -15.18
C PHE A 35 5.74 1.43 -16.37
N GLY A 36 5.37 1.84 -17.59
CA GLY A 36 5.69 1.13 -18.84
C GLY A 36 5.03 -0.25 -18.96
N VAL A 37 3.84 -0.44 -18.38
CA VAL A 37 3.14 -1.73 -18.42
C VAL A 37 2.30 -1.82 -19.69
N GLU A 38 2.63 -2.75 -20.58
CA GLU A 38 2.01 -2.85 -21.91
C GLU A 38 0.59 -3.45 -21.91
N SER A 39 0.10 -3.99 -20.79
CA SER A 39 -1.22 -4.62 -20.69
C SER A 39 -2.16 -3.86 -19.75
N VAL A 40 -3.26 -3.35 -20.31
CA VAL A 40 -4.36 -2.70 -19.58
C VAL A 40 -5.00 -3.66 -18.57
N GLU A 41 -5.24 -4.91 -18.98
CA GLU A 41 -5.80 -5.97 -18.15
C GLU A 41 -4.86 -6.31 -17.00
N GLY A 42 -3.55 -6.37 -17.27
CA GLY A 42 -2.51 -6.57 -16.26
C GLY A 42 -2.51 -5.47 -15.20
N VAL A 43 -2.57 -4.20 -15.61
CA VAL A 43 -2.64 -3.06 -14.68
C VAL A 43 -3.92 -3.12 -13.84
N ARG A 44 -5.07 -3.42 -14.45
CA ARG A 44 -6.33 -3.55 -13.71
C ARG A 44 -6.33 -4.71 -12.72
N LEU A 45 -5.73 -5.85 -13.10
CA LEU A 45 -5.57 -6.98 -12.17
C LEU A 45 -4.67 -6.59 -10.99
N ILE A 46 -3.56 -5.91 -11.23
CA ILE A 46 -2.66 -5.42 -10.18
C ILE A 46 -3.42 -4.48 -9.25
N ALA A 47 -4.14 -3.49 -9.79
CA ALA A 47 -4.94 -2.55 -9.01
C ALA A 47 -5.99 -3.26 -8.14
N PHE A 48 -6.69 -4.26 -8.71
CA PHE A 48 -7.63 -5.09 -7.96
C PHE A 48 -6.97 -5.85 -6.80
N LEU A 49 -5.83 -6.49 -7.04
CA LEU A 49 -5.08 -7.21 -6.00
C LEU A 49 -4.60 -6.27 -4.90
N LEU A 50 -4.14 -5.07 -5.25
CA LEU A 50 -3.73 -4.06 -4.28
C LEU A 50 -4.89 -3.55 -3.44
N ILE A 51 -6.09 -3.41 -4.01
CA ILE A 51 -7.31 -3.09 -3.24
C ILE A 51 -7.60 -4.19 -2.23
N LEU A 52 -7.52 -5.46 -2.61
CA LEU A 52 -7.77 -6.59 -1.70
C LEU A 52 -6.79 -6.61 -0.52
N VAL A 53 -5.49 -6.47 -0.79
CA VAL A 53 -4.47 -6.45 0.26
C VAL A 53 -4.67 -5.26 1.20
N ASN A 54 -4.92 -4.06 0.67
CA ASN A 54 -5.14 -2.89 1.51
C ASN A 54 -6.48 -2.94 2.28
N THR A 55 -7.48 -3.63 1.74
CA THR A 55 -8.74 -3.88 2.47
C THR A 55 -8.50 -4.79 3.66
N TYR A 56 -7.64 -5.80 3.53
CA TYR A 56 -7.21 -6.64 4.65
C TYR A 56 -6.47 -5.82 5.73
N ASP A 57 -5.53 -4.96 5.32
CA ASP A 57 -4.83 -4.05 6.24
C ASP A 57 -5.81 -3.09 6.94
N LEU A 58 -6.80 -2.57 6.20
CA LEU A 58 -7.83 -1.70 6.75
C LEU A 58 -8.70 -2.43 7.78
N MET A 59 -9.14 -3.66 7.49
CA MET A 59 -9.89 -4.48 8.44
C MET A 59 -9.07 -4.73 9.71
N GLY A 60 -7.80 -5.11 9.56
CA GLY A 60 -6.90 -5.30 10.70
C GLY A 60 -6.67 -4.02 11.50
N ALA A 61 -6.59 -2.87 10.83
CA ALA A 61 -6.52 -1.57 11.47
C ALA A 61 -7.76 -1.26 12.30
N LEU A 62 -8.95 -1.44 11.73
CA LEU A 62 -10.25 -1.22 12.40
C LEU A 62 -10.48 -2.16 13.59
N GLN A 63 -9.86 -3.34 13.57
CA GLN A 63 -9.89 -4.32 14.66
C GLN A 63 -8.78 -4.13 15.70
N ASP A 64 -7.93 -3.11 15.52
CA ASP A 64 -6.76 -2.85 16.35
C ASP A 64 -5.79 -4.04 16.46
N ASN A 65 -5.62 -4.78 15.35
CA ASN A 65 -4.91 -6.05 15.33
C ASN A 65 -3.40 -5.87 15.10
N TRP A 66 -2.62 -6.07 16.15
CA TRP A 66 -1.16 -6.00 16.13
C TRP A 66 -0.47 -6.98 15.18
N ALA A 67 -1.07 -8.14 14.90
CA ALA A 67 -0.51 -9.07 13.91
C ALA A 67 -0.56 -8.46 12.51
N VAL A 68 -1.64 -7.73 12.19
CA VAL A 68 -1.81 -7.07 10.89
C VAL A 68 -0.86 -5.88 10.77
N TYR A 69 -0.54 -5.17 11.85
CA TYR A 69 0.48 -4.10 11.80
C TYR A 69 1.87 -4.63 11.43
N LYS A 70 2.27 -5.75 12.07
CA LYS A 70 3.55 -6.40 11.75
C LYS A 70 3.55 -6.94 10.33
N PHE A 71 2.45 -7.53 9.89
CA PHE A 71 2.28 -7.94 8.49
C PHE A 71 2.41 -6.75 7.54
N GLY A 72 1.79 -5.61 7.85
CA GLY A 72 1.87 -4.38 7.07
C GLY A 72 3.30 -3.84 6.94
N ILE A 73 4.16 -4.00 7.95
CA ILE A 73 5.59 -3.69 7.83
C ILE A 73 6.29 -4.65 6.86
N VAL A 74 6.09 -5.95 7.04
CA VAL A 74 6.72 -6.98 6.20
C VAL A 74 6.28 -6.84 4.74
N ALA A 75 5.00 -6.58 4.49
CA ALA A 75 4.43 -6.37 3.17
C ALA A 75 5.09 -5.17 2.46
N ARG A 76 5.31 -4.05 3.16
CA ARG A 76 5.97 -2.86 2.61
C ARG A 76 7.44 -3.09 2.28
N ILE A 77 8.15 -3.84 3.13
CA ILE A 77 9.54 -4.25 2.84
C ILE A 77 9.58 -5.12 1.58
N ALA A 78 8.70 -6.12 1.49
CA ALA A 78 8.62 -7.00 0.34
C ALA A 78 8.26 -6.23 -0.95
N ALA A 79 7.28 -5.32 -0.87
CA ALA A 79 6.89 -4.45 -1.97
C ALA A 79 8.05 -3.55 -2.42
N GLY A 80 8.75 -2.91 -1.48
CA GLY A 80 9.93 -2.10 -1.77
C GLY A 80 11.04 -2.88 -2.48
N CYS A 81 11.32 -4.12 -2.06
CA CYS A 81 12.27 -4.99 -2.75
C CYS A 81 11.82 -5.35 -4.17
N LEU A 82 10.54 -5.66 -4.36
CA LEU A 82 9.97 -5.95 -5.68
C LEU A 82 10.05 -4.73 -6.61
N PHE A 83 9.60 -3.56 -6.15
CA PHE A 83 9.65 -2.33 -6.94
C PHE A 83 11.06 -1.92 -7.32
N TRP A 84 12.05 -2.16 -6.44
CA TRP A 84 13.45 -1.92 -6.78
C TRP A 84 13.93 -2.77 -7.97
N SER A 85 13.37 -3.97 -8.15
CA SER A 85 13.74 -4.91 -9.22
C SER A 85 13.12 -4.60 -10.59
N PHE A 86 12.01 -3.85 -10.65
CA PHE A 86 11.26 -3.59 -11.89
C PHE A 86 11.79 -2.40 -12.72
N GLY A 87 12.81 -1.69 -12.21
CA GLY A 87 13.53 -0.65 -12.96
C GLY A 87 13.34 0.78 -12.41
N PRO A 88 13.91 1.80 -13.08
CA PRO A 88 14.00 3.15 -12.55
C PRO A 88 12.65 3.81 -12.25
N ALA A 89 11.63 3.57 -13.09
CA ALA A 89 10.28 4.13 -12.92
C ALA A 89 9.62 3.71 -11.59
N TRP A 90 9.87 2.48 -11.14
CA TRP A 90 9.30 1.91 -9.93
C TRP A 90 9.99 2.39 -8.64
N ARG A 91 11.15 3.06 -8.74
CA ARG A 91 11.88 3.57 -7.56
C ARG A 91 11.12 4.65 -6.80
N VAL A 92 10.22 5.38 -7.48
CA VAL A 92 9.34 6.34 -6.81
C VAL A 92 8.42 5.62 -5.82
N LEU A 93 7.89 4.45 -6.19
CA LEU A 93 7.06 3.64 -5.31
C LEU A 93 7.85 3.09 -4.11
N VAL A 94 9.14 2.79 -4.28
CA VAL A 94 10.01 2.41 -3.15
C VAL A 94 10.06 3.52 -2.08
N ALA A 95 10.13 4.78 -2.49
CA ALA A 95 10.10 5.90 -1.55
C ALA A 95 8.76 6.00 -0.80
N VAL A 96 7.65 5.71 -1.48
CA VAL A 96 6.31 5.64 -0.85
C VAL A 96 6.23 4.50 0.16
N GLU A 97 6.73 3.31 -0.18
CA GLU A 97 6.79 2.17 0.74
C GLU A 97 7.62 2.48 1.98
N VAL A 98 8.80 3.08 1.81
CA VAL A 98 9.66 3.49 2.94
C VAL A 98 8.98 4.57 3.79
N GLY A 99 8.34 5.55 3.17
CA GLY A 99 7.63 6.61 3.88
C GLY A 99 6.46 6.07 4.71
N THR A 100 5.63 5.22 4.12
CA THR A 100 4.48 4.62 4.83
C THR A 100 4.91 3.63 5.90
N LEU A 101 6.02 2.89 5.68
CA LEU A 101 6.66 2.05 6.68
C LEU A 101 7.16 2.88 7.87
N GLY A 102 7.79 4.03 7.61
CA GLY A 102 8.24 4.95 8.65
C GLY A 102 7.08 5.50 9.49
N VAL A 103 5.98 5.90 8.86
CA VAL A 103 4.77 6.38 9.55
C VAL A 103 4.17 5.28 10.43
N LEU A 104 3.98 4.07 9.90
CA LEU A 104 3.43 2.96 10.67
C LEU A 104 4.37 2.55 11.81
N GLY A 105 5.66 2.41 11.54
CA GLY A 105 6.67 2.05 12.53
C GLY A 105 6.75 3.06 13.68
N ALA A 106 6.76 4.36 13.36
CA ALA A 106 6.73 5.42 14.37
C ALA A 106 5.43 5.39 15.20
N ALA A 107 4.29 5.18 14.55
CA ALA A 107 3.01 5.06 15.24
C ALA A 107 2.97 3.86 16.20
N MET A 108 3.61 2.74 15.83
CA MET A 108 3.74 1.56 16.70
C MET A 108 4.70 1.78 17.87
N ILE A 109 5.81 2.50 17.68
CA ILE A 109 6.77 2.82 18.76
C ILE A 109 6.14 3.75 19.80
N LEU A 110 5.27 4.65 19.36
CA LEU A 110 4.56 5.62 20.19
C LEU A 110 3.21 5.10 20.72
N ALA A 111 2.86 3.83 20.49
CA ALA A 111 1.58 3.23 20.86
C ALA A 111 1.49 2.91 22.36
#